data_AF-A0A954QX56-F1
#
_entry.id   AF-A0A954QX56-F1
#
_cell.length_a   1.000
_cell.length_b   1.000
_cell.length_c   1.000
_cell.angle_alpha   90.00
_cell.angle_beta   90.00
_cell.angle_gamma   90.00
#
_symmetry.space_group_name_H-M   'P 1'
#
loop_
_entity.id
_entity.type
_entity.pdbx_description
1 polymer ?
#
loop_
_entity_poly.entity_id
_entity_poly.type
_entity_poly.pdbx_seq_one_letter_code
_entity_poly.pdbx_strand_id
1 'polypeptide(L)' 'TDKGLVLRNDSQRTHVYEAVAAAEETQQQLVRDLLERAFGGSAQQLVLQALSSKKASRAELAEIRKLIDEMEKKAK' A
#
# COMPACT_ATOMS: atom_id res chain seq x y z
N THR A 1 -7.18 -19.19 -13.67
CA THR A 1 -6.12 -18.48 -12.91
C THR A 1 -6.41 -18.74 -11.44
N ASP A 2 -5.64 -19.60 -10.78
CA ASP A 2 -6.03 -20.28 -9.53
C ASP A 2 -6.32 -19.34 -8.35
N LYS A 3 -5.76 -18.13 -8.36
CA LYS A 3 -5.96 -17.12 -7.31
C LYS A 3 -6.96 -16.03 -7.68
N GLY A 4 -7.52 -16.04 -8.89
CA GLY A 4 -8.48 -15.02 -9.36
C GLY A 4 -7.93 -13.58 -9.47
N LEU A 5 -6.61 -13.38 -9.40
CA LEU A 5 -6.00 -12.04 -9.42
C LEU A 5 -5.87 -11.43 -10.82
N VAL A 6 -5.96 -12.28 -11.85
CA VAL A 6 -5.77 -11.88 -13.24
C VAL A 6 -6.83 -12.53 -14.13
N LEU A 7 -7.33 -11.72 -15.07
CA LEU A 7 -8.12 -12.17 -16.20
C LEU A 7 -7.16 -12.62 -17.30
N ARG A 8 -7.51 -13.71 -17.96
CA ARG A 8 -6.78 -14.21 -19.11
C ARG A 8 -7.61 -13.93 -20.36
N ASN A 9 -7.03 -13.21 -21.30
CA ASN A 9 -7.62 -12.97 -22.61
C ASN A 9 -7.15 -14.05 -23.58
N ASP A 10 -8.09 -14.89 -24.03
CA ASP A 10 -7.86 -16.01 -24.95
C ASP A 10 -8.24 -15.69 -26.41
N SER A 11 -8.52 -14.43 -26.73
CA SER A 11 -8.90 -14.01 -28.11
C SER A 11 -7.75 -14.07 -29.11
N GLN A 12 -6.50 -14.13 -28.64
CA GLN A 12 -5.31 -14.23 -29.46
C GLN A 12 -4.52 -15.50 -29.17
N ARG A 13 -3.68 -15.90 -30.12
CA ARG A 13 -2.77 -17.05 -30.01
C ARG A 13 -1.76 -16.91 -28.84
N THR A 14 -1.57 -15.69 -28.36
CA THR A 14 -0.78 -15.35 -27.17
C THR A 14 -1.72 -14.97 -26.02
N HIS A 15 -1.53 -15.57 -24.86
CA HIS A 15 -2.30 -15.23 -23.65
C HIS A 15 -1.87 -13.86 -23.12
N VAL A 16 -2.81 -12.92 -23.08
CA VAL A 16 -2.63 -11.62 -22.43
C VAL A 16 -3.33 -11.66 -21.07
N TYR A 17 -2.65 -11.19 -20.03
CA TYR A 17 -3.19 -11.14 -18.67
C TYR A 17 -3.44 -9.70 -18.26
N GLU A 18 -4.58 -9.47 -17.62
CA GLU A 18 -4.97 -8.18 -17.08
C GLU A 18 -5.29 -8.31 -15.59
N ALA A 19 -4.96 -7.28 -14.81
CA ALA A 19 -5.26 -7.26 -13.38
C ALA A 19 -6.77 -7.17 -13.14
N VAL A 20 -7.29 -7.97 -12.22
CA VAL A 20 -8.72 -7.95 -11.84
C VAL A 20 -9.04 -6.76 -10.92
N ALA A 21 -8.08 -6.37 -10.07
CA ALA A 21 -8.24 -5.30 -9.10
C ALA A 21 -7.28 -4.14 -9.38
N ALA A 22 -7.68 -2.94 -8.96
CA ALA A 22 -6.81 -1.78 -9.01
C ALA A 22 -5.59 -1.96 -8.12
N ALA A 23 -4.45 -1.37 -8.53
CA ALA A 23 -3.22 -1.42 -7.76
C ALA A 23 -3.40 -0.82 -6.34
N GLU A 24 -4.16 0.26 -6.24
CA GLU A 24 -4.44 0.94 -4.97
C GLU A 24 -5.19 0.03 -3.98
N GLU A 25 -6.23 -0.68 -4.44
CA GLU A 25 -7.00 -1.61 -3.61
C GLU A 25 -6.10 -2.72 -3.04
N THR A 26 -5.23 -3.25 -3.90
CA THR A 26 -4.25 -4.29 -3.52
C THR A 26 -3.25 -3.74 -2.50
N GLN A 27 -2.73 -2.53 -2.71
CA GLN A 27 -1.78 -1.88 -1.79
C GLN A 27 -2.42 -1.64 -0.42
N GLN A 28 -3.66 -1.13 -0.39
CA GLN A 28 -4.38 -0.94 0.86
C GLN A 28 -4.60 -2.26 1.61
N GLN A 29 -4.94 -3.34 0.89
CA GLN A 29 -5.11 -4.65 1.51
C GLN A 29 -3.80 -5.17 2.10
N LEU A 30 -2.68 -5.03 1.38
CA LEU A 30 -1.37 -5.44 1.87
C LEU A 30 -0.97 -4.67 3.14
N VAL A 31 -1.22 -3.36 3.18
CA VAL A 31 -0.93 -2.53 4.36
C VAL A 31 -1.79 -2.97 5.56
N ARG A 32 -3.09 -3.22 5.36
CA ARG A 32 -3.98 -3.72 6.42
C ARG A 32 -3.52 -5.08 6.95
N ASP A 33 -3.24 -6.02 6.05
CA ASP A 33 -2.77 -7.35 6.42
C ASP A 33 -1.45 -7.30 7.20
N LEU A 34 -0.52 -6.45 6.77
CA LEU A 34 0.77 -6.27 7.43
C LEU A 34 0.61 -5.63 8.81
N LEU A 35 -0.22 -4.59 8.91
CA LEU A 35 -0.53 -3.90 10.16
C LEU A 35 -1.04 -4.88 11.22
N GLU A 36 -2.03 -5.71 10.86
CA GLU A 36 -2.62 -6.67 11.78
C GLU A 36 -1.66 -7.82 12.11
N ARG A 37 -1.06 -8.45 11.10
CA ARG A 37 -0.31 -9.71 11.28
C ARG A 37 1.10 -9.50 11.83
N ALA A 38 1.80 -8.44 11.41
CA ALA A 38 3.20 -8.23 11.75
C ALA A 38 3.42 -7.18 12.85
N PHE A 39 2.49 -6.23 12.98
CA PHE A 39 2.61 -5.11 13.93
C PHE A 39 1.50 -5.09 14.98
N GLY A 40 0.65 -6.12 15.04
CA GLY A 40 -0.39 -6.25 16.06
C GLY A 40 -1.37 -5.06 16.11
N GLY A 41 -1.67 -4.48 14.95
CA GLY A 41 -2.54 -3.30 14.84
C GLY A 41 -1.84 -1.96 15.11
N SER A 42 -0.54 -1.94 15.44
CA SER A 42 0.16 -0.70 15.77
C SER A 42 0.61 0.07 14.52
N ALA A 43 -0.20 1.05 14.12
CA ALA A 43 0.14 1.95 13.01
C ALA A 43 1.43 2.74 13.29
N GLN A 44 1.66 3.11 14.55
CA GLN A 44 2.88 3.80 14.97
C GLN A 44 4.14 2.97 14.72
N GLN A 45 4.13 1.68 15.10
CA GLN A 45 5.27 0.80 14.89
C GLN A 45 5.53 0.55 13.40
N LEU A 46 4.46 0.39 12.60
CA LEU A 46 4.56 0.24 11.15
C LEU A 46 5.25 1.45 10.50
N VAL A 47 4.80 2.68 10.84
CA VAL A 47 5.40 3.91 10.30
C VAL A 47 6.85 4.07 10.76
N LEU A 48 7.14 3.83 12.03
CA LEU A 48 8.50 3.90 12.56
C LEU A 48 9.44 2.93 11.82
N GLN A 49 9.00 1.69 11.61
CA GLN A 49 9.78 0.69 10.90
C GLN A 49 10.00 1.06 9.43
N ALA A 50 8.96 1.57 8.74
CA ALA A 50 9.08 2.03 7.37
C ALA A 50 10.13 3.14 7.22
N LEU A 51 10.07 4.16 8.09
CA LEU A 51 11.00 5.29 8.10
C LEU A 51 12.43 4.92 8.53
N SER A 52 12.58 3.85 9.31
CA SER A 52 13.90 3.36 9.76
C SER A 52 14.56 2.46 8.73
N SER A 53 13.77 1.61 8.04
CA SER A 53 14.26 0.65 7.03
C SER A 53 14.79 1.31 5.76
N LYS A 54 14.12 2.38 5.31
CA LYS A 54 14.60 3.26 4.24
C LYS A 54 14.95 4.57 4.91
N LYS A 55 16.24 4.93 4.98
CA LYS A 55 16.66 6.24 5.52
C LYS A 55 15.90 7.35 4.78
N ALA A 56 14.80 7.80 5.38
CA ALA A 56 13.99 8.86 4.81
C ALA A 56 14.84 10.12 4.76
N SER A 57 14.90 10.73 3.58
CA SER A 57 15.54 12.02 3.42
C SER A 57 14.80 13.08 4.26
N ARG A 58 15.48 14.18 4.57
CA ARG A 58 14.84 15.31 5.27
C ARG A 58 13.64 15.86 4.48
N ALA A 59 13.69 15.79 3.15
CA ALA A 59 12.59 16.19 2.27
C ALA A 59 11.38 15.26 2.42
N GLU A 60 11.58 13.94 2.31
CA GLU A 60 10.50 12.94 2.50
C GLU A 60 9.86 13.08 3.90
N LEU A 61 10.66 13.28 4.95
CA LEU A 61 10.13 13.50 6.31
C LEU A 61 9.29 14.78 6.44
N ALA A 62 9.68 15.85 5.73
CA ALA A 62 8.92 17.10 5.72
C ALA A 62 7.58 16.94 4.98
N GLU A 63 7.58 16.21 3.86
CA GLU A 63 6.36 15.88 3.11
C GLU A 63 5.41 15.03 3.95
N ILE A 64 5.92 14.01 4.64
CA ILE A 64 5.11 13.16 5.52
C ILE A 64 4.49 13.97 6.66
N ARG A 65 5.23 14.91 7.28
CA ARG A 65 4.66 15.82 8.29
C ARG A 65 3.53 16.66 7.72
N LYS A 66 3.72 17.24 6.54
CA LYS A 66 2.69 18.04 5.87
C LYS A 66 1.42 17.21 5.62
N LEU A 67 1.56 15.97 5.16
CA LEU A 67 0.44 15.06 4.93
C LEU A 67 -0.32 14.77 6.23
N ILE A 68 0.39 14.53 7.34
CA ILE A 68 -0.22 14.32 8.66
C ILE A 68 -1.00 15.57 9.09
N ASP A 69 -0.41 16.76 8.98
CA ASP A 69 -1.07 18.03 9.34
C ASP A 69 -2.34 18.27 8.51
N GLU A 70 -2.32 17.92 7.21
CA GLU A 70 -3.49 18.00 6.33
C GLU A 70 -4.59 17.01 6.74
N MET A 71 -4.23 15.81 7.18
CA MET A 71 -5.17 14.82 7.69
C MET A 71 -5.82 15.28 9.00
N GLU A 72 -5.03 15.83 9.94
CA GLU A 72 -5.55 16.38 11.19
C GLU A 72 -6.52 17.54 10.96
N LYS A 73 -6.22 18.42 10.00
CA LYS A 73 -7.13 19.51 9.61
C LYS A 73 -8.44 19.01 9.02
N LYS A 74 -8.42 17.92 8.25
CA LYS A 74 -9.62 17.30 7.67
C LYS A 74 -10.45 16.51 8.69
N ALA A 75 -9.81 16.06 9.77
CA ALA A 75 -10.47 15.33 10.86
C ALA A 75 -11.17 16.26 11.89
N LYS A 76 -10.90 17.57 11.83
CA LYS A 76 -11.57 18.61 12.61
C LYS A 76 -12.80 19.15 11.88
#